data_AF-A0A3D4WQF3-F1
#
_entry.id   AF-A0A3D4WQF3-F1
#
_cell.length_a   1.000
_cell.length_b   1.000
_cell.length_c   1.000
_cell.angle_alpha   90.00
_cell.angle_beta   90.00
_cell.angle_gamma   90.00
#
_symmetry.space_group_name_H-M   'P 1'
#
loop_
_entity.id
_entity.type
_entity.pdbx_description
1 polymer ?
#
loop_
_entity_poly.entity_id
_entity_poly.type
_entity_poly.pdbx_seq_one_letter_code
_entity_poly.pdbx_strand_id
1 'polypeptide(L)'
;MNELLHGFATVLTPENLLYAAIGVTIGTLVGVLPGIGPALTIALLLPVALKLDDPTGTLIMFAGIYYGAMYGGSTTSILLNTPGESAS
;
A
#
# COMPACT_ATOMS: atom_id res chain seq x y z
N MET A 1 20.63 15.90 -10.26
CA MET A 1 21.01 15.36 -8.93
C MET A 1 20.24 16.03 -7.80
N ASN A 2 20.16 17.37 -7.78
CA ASN A 2 19.48 18.13 -6.73
C ASN A 2 17.99 17.76 -6.55
N GLU A 3 17.24 17.66 -7.66
CA GLU A 3 15.82 17.25 -7.63
C GLU A 3 15.58 15.85 -7.07
N LEU A 4 16.50 14.91 -7.36
CA LEU A 4 16.41 13.53 -6.86
C LEU A 4 16.62 13.51 -5.34
N LEU A 5 17.65 14.22 -4.86
CA LEU A 5 17.93 14.37 -3.43
C LEU A 5 16.79 15.07 -2.69
N HIS A 6 16.18 16.08 -3.31
CA HIS A 6 15.00 16.75 -2.77
C HIS A 6 13.82 15.79 -2.62
N GLY A 7 13.53 14.97 -3.65
CA GLY A 7 12.48 13.96 -3.57
C GLY A 7 12.67 12.96 -2.44
N PHE A 8 13.89 12.44 -2.25
CA PHE A 8 14.20 11.57 -1.11
C PHE A 8 13.98 12.29 0.24
N ALA A 9 14.43 13.55 0.35
CA ALA A 9 14.21 14.33 1.57
C ALA A 9 12.72 14.55 1.86
N THR A 10 11.89 14.75 0.83
CA THR A 10 10.44 14.88 0.98
C THR A 10 9.80 13.57 1.45
N VAL A 11 10.15 12.43 0.89
CA VAL A 11 9.55 11.13 1.29
C VAL A 11 9.95 10.73 2.71
N LEU A 12 11.15 11.12 3.15
CA LEU A 12 11.68 10.86 4.50
C LEU A 12 11.07 11.77 5.59
N THR A 13 10.14 12.67 5.27
CA THR A 13 9.47 13.48 6.29
C THR A 13 8.58 12.60 7.18
N PRO A 14 8.43 12.93 8.48
CA PRO A 14 7.62 12.13 9.40
C PRO A 14 6.17 11.97 8.98
N GLU A 15 5.59 13.00 8.36
CA GLU A 15 4.22 12.99 7.86
C GLU A 15 4.04 11.95 6.73
N ASN A 16 4.94 11.95 5.76
CA ASN A 16 4.90 11.00 4.66
C ASN A 16 5.17 9.56 5.11
N LEU A 17 6.06 9.36 6.08
CA LEU A 17 6.24 8.05 6.72
C LEU A 17 4.98 7.58 7.45
N LEU A 18 4.24 8.48 8.09
CA LEU A 18 2.98 8.14 8.74
C LEU A 18 1.93 7.70 7.72
N TYR A 19 1.80 8.41 6.60
CA TYR A 19 0.92 7.99 5.49
C TYR A 19 1.34 6.63 4.91
N ALA A 20 2.64 6.38 4.76
CA ALA A 20 3.14 5.06 4.34
C ALA A 20 2.75 3.96 5.34
N ALA A 21 2.95 4.20 6.64
CA ALA A 21 2.62 3.24 7.70
C ALA A 21 1.12 2.94 7.76
N ILE A 22 0.28 3.97 7.67
CA ILE A 22 -1.18 3.82 7.60
C ILE A 22 -1.57 3.04 6.34
N GLY A 23 -1.01 3.41 5.19
CA GLY A 23 -1.27 2.75 3.92
C GLY A 23 -0.92 1.26 3.96
N VAL A 24 0.27 0.91 4.45
CA VAL A 24 0.70 -0.50 4.61
C VAL A 24 -0.18 -1.25 5.58
N THR A 25 -0.56 -0.63 6.70
CA THR A 25 -1.42 -1.28 7.71
C THR A 25 -2.80 -1.59 7.12
N ILE A 26 -3.44 -0.60 6.49
CA ILE A 26 -4.75 -0.78 5.85
C ILE A 26 -4.66 -1.79 4.71
N GLY A 27 -3.64 -1.66 3.86
CA GLY A 27 -3.39 -2.59 2.75
C GLY A 27 -3.24 -4.03 3.23
N THR A 28 -2.50 -4.25 4.31
CA THR A 28 -2.32 -5.58 4.92
C THR A 28 -3.64 -6.12 5.46
N LEU A 29 -4.40 -5.32 6.20
CA LEU A 29 -5.69 -5.72 6.76
C LEU A 29 -6.70 -6.13 5.67
N VAL A 30 -6.75 -5.38 4.56
CA VAL A 30 -7.64 -5.70 3.44
C VAL A 30 -7.09 -6.88 2.63
N GLY A 31 -5.77 -6.94 2.42
CA GLY A 31 -5.12 -8.03 1.68
C GLY A 31 -5.20 -9.39 2.39
N VAL A 32 -5.41 -9.42 3.72
CA VAL A 32 -5.68 -10.66 4.45
C VAL A 32 -7.04 -11.27 4.09
N LEU A 33 -7.93 -10.56 3.41
CA LEU A 33 -9.21 -11.14 2.97
C LEU A 33 -8.99 -12.12 1.81
N PRO A 34 -9.40 -13.40 1.93
CA PRO A 34 -9.18 -14.39 0.87
C PRO A 34 -9.93 -14.02 -0.39
N GLY A 35 -9.26 -14.16 -1.55
CA GLY A 35 -9.84 -13.85 -2.86
C GLY A 35 -9.82 -12.37 -3.25
N ILE A 36 -9.25 -11.48 -2.42
CA ILE A 36 -9.06 -10.06 -2.74
C ILE A 36 -7.59 -9.81 -3.09
N GLY A 37 -7.32 -9.63 -4.38
CA GLY A 37 -5.98 -9.32 -4.87
C GLY A 37 -5.54 -7.86 -4.62
N PRO A 38 -4.25 -7.55 -4.82
CA PRO A 38 -3.70 -6.20 -4.62
C PRO A 38 -4.36 -5.13 -5.48
N ALA A 39 -4.68 -5.44 -6.75
CA ALA A 39 -5.32 -4.52 -7.68
C ALA A 39 -6.74 -4.12 -7.21
N LEU A 40 -7.52 -5.08 -6.71
CA LEU A 40 -8.85 -4.83 -6.16
C LEU A 40 -8.76 -3.99 -4.88
N THR A 41 -7.77 -4.29 -4.03
CA THR A 41 -7.52 -3.52 -2.80
C THR A 41 -7.22 -2.05 -3.09
N ILE A 42 -6.35 -1.77 -4.09
CA ILE A 42 -6.09 -0.40 -4.54
C ILE A 42 -7.37 0.27 -5.05
N ALA A 43 -8.15 -0.41 -5.90
CA ALA A 43 -9.38 0.16 -6.47
C ALA A 43 -10.41 0.50 -5.38
N LEU A 44 -10.55 -0.34 -4.35
CA LEU A 44 -11.46 -0.12 -3.23
C LEU A 44 -11.00 1.01 -2.31
N LEU A 45 -9.69 1.17 -2.13
CA LEU A 45 -9.11 2.18 -1.23
C LEU A 45 -8.74 3.49 -1.95
N LEU A 46 -8.84 3.55 -3.27
CA LEU A 46 -8.63 4.75 -4.08
C LEU A 46 -9.42 5.97 -3.59
N PRO A 47 -10.72 5.86 -3.23
CA PRO A 47 -11.48 6.99 -2.71
C PRO A 47 -10.99 7.50 -1.34
N VAL A 48 -10.30 6.66 -0.57
CA VAL A 48 -9.75 7.05 0.74
C VAL A 48 -8.43 7.78 0.55
N ALA A 49 -7.58 7.31 -0.37
CA ALA A 49 -6.33 7.97 -0.68
C ALA A 49 -6.50 9.32 -1.38
N LEU A 50 -7.50 9.46 -2.26
CA LEU A 50 -7.79 10.74 -2.92
C LEU A 50 -8.44 11.79 -2.01
N LYS A 51 -8.71 11.48 -0.74
CA LYS A 51 -9.14 12.48 0.26
C LYS A 51 -7.98 13.27 0.85
N LEU A 52 -6.73 12.85 0.63
CA LEU A 52 -5.59 13.67 0.98
C LEU A 52 -5.45 14.80 -0.03
N ASP A 53 -5.42 16.03 0.46
CA ASP A 53 -5.21 17.22 -0.38
C ASP A 53 -3.78 17.29 -0.96
N ASP A 54 -2.81 16.62 -0.32
CA ASP A 54 -1.44 16.53 -0.80
C ASP A 54 -1.24 15.34 -1.76
N PRO A 55 -0.87 15.59 -3.04
CA PRO A 55 -0.64 14.54 -4.01
C PRO A 55 0.57 13.65 -3.67
N THR A 56 1.56 14.16 -2.94
CA THR A 56 2.75 13.37 -2.55
C THR A 56 2.37 12.30 -1.51
N GLY A 57 1.70 12.71 -0.43
CA GLY A 57 1.18 11.81 0.58
C GLY A 57 0.19 10.79 0.02
N THR A 58 -0.65 11.20 -0.92
CA THR A 58 -1.57 10.31 -1.65
C THR A 58 -0.84 9.17 -2.34
N LEU A 59 0.21 9.46 -3.12
CA LEU A 59 0.99 8.46 -3.83
C LEU A 59 1.76 7.52 -2.88
N ILE A 60 2.31 8.08 -1.81
CA ILE A 60 3.01 7.29 -0.78
C ILE A 60 2.06 6.33 -0.08
N MET A 61 0.85 6.79 0.25
CA MET A 61 -0.18 5.94 0.85
C MET A 61 -0.65 4.84 -0.12
N PHE A 62 -0.80 5.15 -1.42
CA PHE A 62 -1.10 4.13 -2.43
C PHE A 62 -0.02 3.06 -2.54
N ALA A 63 1.24 3.47 -2.57
CA ALA A 63 2.36 2.53 -2.57
C ALA A 63 2.31 1.64 -1.31
N GLY A 64 2.05 2.24 -0.15
CA GLY A 64 1.86 1.50 1.10
C GLY A 64 0.73 0.48 1.02
N ILE A 65 -0.45 0.89 0.55
CA ILE A 65 -1.63 0.01 0.37
C ILE A 65 -1.30 -1.16 -0.55
N TYR A 66 -0.65 -0.90 -1.69
CA TYR A 66 -0.30 -1.92 -2.66
C TYR A 66 0.63 -2.98 -2.06
N TYR A 67 1.74 -2.55 -1.48
CA TYR A 67 2.70 -3.48 -0.89
C TYR A 67 2.12 -4.19 0.34
N GLY A 68 1.37 -3.49 1.19
CA GLY A 68 0.65 -4.10 2.30
C GLY A 68 -0.31 -5.21 1.85
N ALA A 69 -1.08 -4.96 0.78
CA ALA A 69 -2.00 -5.95 0.24
C ALA A 69 -1.28 -7.19 -0.31
N MET A 70 -0.11 -7.01 -0.94
CA MET A 70 0.70 -8.15 -1.40
C MET A 70 1.19 -9.03 -0.25
N TYR A 71 1.65 -8.43 0.85
CA TYR A 71 2.06 -9.20 2.04
C TYR A 71 0.88 -9.83 2.79
N GLY A 72 -0.26 -9.13 2.86
CA GLY A 72 -1.50 -9.64 3.46
C GLY A 72 -2.05 -10.87 2.75
N GLY A 73 -2.11 -10.83 1.41
CA GLY A 73 -2.62 -11.95 0.60
C GLY A 73 -1.78 -13.22 0.71
N SER A 74 -0.46 -13.07 0.87
CA SER A 74 0.44 -14.19 1.15
C SER A 74 0.12 -14.86 2.49
N THR A 75 -0.11 -14.07 3.54
CA THR A 75 -0.46 -14.59 4.88
C THR A 75 -1.72 -15.46 4.84
N THR A 76 -2.73 -15.02 4.10
CA THR A 76 -4.00 -15.74 3.96
C THR A 76 -3.89 -16.99 3.10
N SER A 77 -3.09 -16.93 2.03
CA SER A 77 -2.83 -18.09 1.17
C SER A 77 -2.08 -19.21 1.91
N ILE A 78 -1.15 -18.84 2.80
CA ILE A 78 -0.45 -19.78 3.69
C ILE A 78 -1.43 -20.49 4.63
N LEU A 79 -2.34 -19.74 5.26
CA LEU A 79 -3.31 -20.30 6.22
C LEU A 79 -4.38 -21.17 5.57
N LEU A 80 -4.80 -20.83 4.34
CA LEU A 80 -5.87 -21.53 3.63
C LEU A 80 -5.36 -22.63 2.70
N ASN A 81 -4.04 -22.81 2.59
CA ASN A 81 -3.41 -23.75 1.67
C ASN A 81 -3.94 -23.65 0.22
N THR A 82 -4.45 -22.48 -0.14
CA THR A 82 -4.81 -22.10 -1.51
C THR A 82 -3.55 -21.56 -2.17
N PRO A 83 -3.21 -21.99 -3.40
CA PRO A 83 -2.11 -21.40 -4.16
C PRO A 83 -2.22 -19.88 -4.12
N GLY A 84 -1.16 -19.23 -3.63
CA GLY A 84 -1.13 -17.76 -3.58
C GLY A 84 -1.20 -17.16 -4.98
N GLU A 85 -1.62 -15.91 -5.06
CA GLU A 85 -1.59 -15.10 -6.29
C GLU A 85 -0.24 -15.30 -6.99
N SER A 86 -0.25 -15.58 -8.31
CA SER A 86 0.97 -15.81 -9.08
C SER A 86 1.89 -14.59 -8.95
N ALA A 87 2.94 -14.71 -8.14
CA ALA A 87 4.04 -13.77 -8.12
C ALA A 87 4.78 -13.90 -9.45
N SER A 88 4.53 -12.99 -10.39
CA SER A 88 5.25 -12.89 -11.66
C SER A 88 5.42 -11.43 -12.03
#